data_AF-A0A1J1LRP6-F1
#
_entry.id   AF-A0A1J1LRP6-F1
#
_cell.length_a   1.000
_cell.length_b   1.000
_cell.length_c   1.000
_cell.angle_alpha   90.00
_cell.angle_beta   90.00
_cell.angle_gamma   90.00
#
_symmetry.space_group_name_H-M   'P 1'
#
loop_
_entity.id
_entity.type
_entity.pdbx_description
1 polymer ?
#
loop_
_entity_poly.entity_id
_entity_poly.type
_entity_poly.pdbx_seq_one_letter_code
_entity_poly.pdbx_strand_id
1 'polypeptide(L)' 'MQIETSIPLLENILEPWKPIIGSQYQPYKNHVYRVVNFCFLLHQSTPDDREKFIIAGCFHDKRR' A
#
# COMPACT_ATOMS: atom_id res chain seq x y z
N MET A 1 11.72 -13.65 6.60
CA MET A 1 11.08 -12.45 6.04
C MET A 1 9.59 -12.57 6.30
N GLN A 2 9.03 -11.71 7.15
CA GLN A 2 7.58 -11.67 7.39
C GLN A 2 6.95 -10.78 6.32
N ILE A 3 5.98 -11.31 5.57
CA ILE A 3 5.29 -10.59 4.50
C ILE A 3 3.82 -10.47 4.90
N GLU A 4 3.30 -9.25 4.91
CA GLU A 4 1.88 -8.97 5.09
C GLU A 4 1.15 -9.20 3.77
N THR A 5 0.32 -10.25 3.74
CA THR A 5 -0.51 -10.62 2.58
C THR A 5 -1.92 -10.04 2.65
N SER A 6 -2.28 -9.41 3.78
CA SER A 6 -3.54 -8.72 4.00
C SER A 6 -3.30 -7.43 4.78
N ILE A 7 -3.61 -6.28 4.17
CA ILE A 7 -3.47 -4.96 4.80
C ILE A 7 -4.83 -4.24 4.66
N PRO A 8 -5.77 -4.40 5.61
CA PRO A 8 -7.13 -3.87 5.47
C PRO A 8 -7.18 -2.35 5.23
N LEU A 9 -6.31 -1.57 5.86
CA LEU A 9 -6.24 -0.12 5.65
C LEU A 9 -5.87 0.24 4.20
N LEU A 10 -4.93 -0.49 3.59
CA LEU A 10 -4.53 -0.31 2.19
C LEU A 10 -5.71 -0.61 1.25
N GLU A 11 -6.38 -1.74 1.46
CA GLU A 11 -7.56 -2.13 0.67
C GLU A 11 -8.67 -1.07 0.79
N ASN A 12 -8.97 -0.61 1.99
CA ASN A 12 -9.97 0.42 2.24
C ASN A 12 -9.62 1.76 1.57
N ILE A 13 -8.34 2.15 1.55
CA ILE A 13 -7.90 3.39 0.89
C ILE A 13 -8.00 3.26 -0.63
N LEU A 14 -7.68 2.10 -1.20
CA LEU A 14 -7.62 1.91 -2.66
C LEU A 14 -8.99 1.58 -3.29
N GLU A 15 -9.88 0.89 -2.58
CA GLU A 15 -11.15 0.42 -3.15
C GLU A 15 -12.01 1.54 -3.78
N PRO A 16 -12.15 2.74 -3.17
CA PRO A 16 -12.88 3.85 -3.80
C PRO A 16 -12.29 4.33 -5.13
N TRP A 17 -11.01 4.08 -5.38
CA TRP A 17 -10.30 4.48 -6.61
C TRP A 17 -10.34 3.42 -7.70
N LYS A 18 -10.82 2.21 -7.39
CA LYS A 18 -10.89 1.10 -8.35
C LYS A 18 -11.62 1.45 -9.65
N PRO A 19 -12.74 2.20 -9.66
CA PRO A 19 -13.39 2.63 -10.91
C PRO A 19 -12.53 3.60 -11.73
N ILE A 20 -11.70 4.42 -11.07
CA ILE A 20 -10.85 5.44 -11.71
C ILE A 20 -9.57 4.79 -12.28
N ILE A 21 -8.94 3.91 -11.51
CA ILE A 21 -7.70 3.22 -11.90
C ILE A 21 -8.00 2.12 -12.95
N GLY A 22 -9.19 1.52 -12.91
CA GLY A 22 -9.65 0.56 -13.92
C GLY A 22 -8.76 -0.68 -14.00
N SER A 23 -8.34 -1.05 -15.22
CA SER A 23 -7.53 -2.26 -15.48
C SER A 23 -6.20 -2.26 -14.72
N GLN A 24 -5.68 -1.08 -14.36
CA GLN A 24 -4.43 -0.94 -13.63
C GLN A 24 -4.58 -1.12 -12.11
N TYR A 25 -5.80 -1.34 -11.61
CA TYR A 25 -6.07 -1.44 -10.16
C TYR A 25 -5.27 -2.57 -9.52
N GLN A 26 -5.35 -3.79 -10.05
CA GLN A 26 -4.66 -4.94 -9.47
C GLN A 26 -3.13 -4.82 -9.58
N PRO A 27 -2.54 -4.44 -10.74
CA PRO A 27 -1.11 -4.15 -10.82
C PRO A 27 -0.64 -3.07 -9.83
N TYR A 28 -1.40 -1.98 -9.71
CA TYR A 28 -1.07 -0.88 -8.80
C TYR A 28 -1.15 -1.32 -7.34
N LYS A 29 -2.22 -2.02 -6.95
CA LYS A 29 -2.37 -2.59 -5.61
C LYS A 29 -1.20 -3.51 -5.27
N ASN A 30 -0.85 -4.43 -6.16
CA ASN A 30 0.28 -5.34 -5.97
C ASN A 30 1.61 -4.59 -5.81
N HIS A 31 1.79 -3.48 -6.52
CA HIS A 31 2.94 -2.59 -6.35
C HIS A 31 2.97 -1.94 -4.97
N VAL A 32 1.86 -1.35 -4.53
CA VAL A 32 1.75 -0.74 -3.19
C VAL A 32 2.03 -1.77 -2.09
N TYR A 33 1.51 -3.00 -2.20
CA TYR A 33 1.82 -4.08 -1.25
C TYR A 33 3.32 -4.38 -1.15
N ARG A 34 4.04 -4.44 -2.27
CA ARG A 34 5.50 -4.66 -2.24
C ARG A 34 6.23 -3.51 -1.57
N VAL A 35 5.90 -2.27 -1.94
CA VAL A 35 6.53 -1.06 -1.38
C VAL A 35 6.32 -1.00 0.14
N VAL A 36 5.10 -1.17 0.61
CA VAL A 36 4.77 -1.15 2.04
C VAL A 36 5.49 -2.26 2.81
N ASN A 37 5.51 -3.48 2.26
CA ASN A 37 6.26 -4.58 2.87
C ASN A 37 7.77 -4.31 2.93
N PHE A 38 8.36 -3.67 1.92
CA PHE A 38 9.76 -3.25 1.98
C PHE A 38 9.97 -2.21 3.09
N CYS A 39 9.08 -1.24 3.26
CA CYS A 39 9.17 -0.29 4.37
C CYS A 39 9.13 -1.00 5.74
N PHE A 40 8.26 -2.00 5.91
CA PHE A 40 8.18 -2.79 7.15
C PHE A 40 9.43 -3.62 7.43
N LEU A 41 10.13 -4.07 6.39
CA LEU A 41 11.35 -4.88 6.53
C LEU A 41 12.60 -4.03 6.74
N LEU A 42 12.66 -2.85 6.11
CA LEU A 42 13.82 -1.97 6.14
C LEU A 42 13.85 -1.05 7.37
N HIS A 43 12.71 -0.91 8.06
CA HIS A 43 12.58 -0.06 9.24
C HIS A 43 11.92 -0.81 10.39
N GLN A 44 12.45 -0.68 11.61
CA GLN A 44 11.77 -1.14 12.83
C GLN A 44 10.60 -0.21 13.13
N SER A 45 9.50 -0.40 12.39
CA SER A 45 8.33 0.46 12.43
C SER A 45 7.52 0.27 13.70
N THR A 46 7.17 1.36 14.39
CA THR A 46 6.09 1.37 15.38
C THR A 46 4.72 1.21 14.68
N PRO A 47 3.63 0.93 15.41
CA PRO A 47 2.29 0.89 14.82
C PRO A 47 1.92 2.19 14.07
N ASP A 48 2.33 3.34 14.61
CA ASP A 48 2.11 4.67 13.99
C ASP A 48 2.91 4.83 12.68
N ASP A 49 4.17 4.36 12.65
CA ASP A 49 4.95 4.34 11.40
C ASP A 49 4.30 3.45 10.34
N ARG A 50 3.78 2.29 10.74
CA ARG A 50 3.14 1.36 9.81
C ARG A 50 1.91 1.98 9.15
N GLU A 51 1.08 2.68 9.92
CA GLU A 51 -0.08 3.40 9.40
C GLU A 51 0.35 4.47 8.39
N LYS A 52 1.36 5.28 8.74
CA LYS A 52 1.93 6.30 7.84
C LYS A 52 2.48 5.70 6.56
N PHE A 53 3.20 4.57 6.62
CA PHE A 53 3.74 3.89 5.45
C PHE A 53 2.63 3.38 4.53
N ILE A 54 1.56 2.83 5.10
CA ILE A 54 0.40 2.36 4.31
C ILE A 54 -0.24 3.53 3.58
N ILE A 55 -0.53 4.63 4.28
CA ILE A 55 -1.14 5.82 3.69
C ILE A 55 -0.23 6.38 2.61
N ALA A 56 1.05 6.65 2.91
CA ALA A 56 2.00 7.17 1.94
C ALA A 56 2.14 6.26 0.71
N GLY A 57 2.24 4.94 0.92
CA GLY A 57 2.30 3.94 -0.14
C GLY A 57 1.08 3.98 -1.07
N CYS A 58 -0.13 4.21 -0.55
CA CYS A 58 -1.33 4.31 -1.38
C CYS A 58 -1.38 5.56 -2.27
N PHE A 59 -0.57 6.59 -2.00
CA PHE A 59 -0.60 7.87 -2.72
C PHE A 59 0.70 8.22 -3.48
N HIS A 60 1.82 7.52 -3.22
CA HIS A 60 3.15 7.91 -3.73
C HIS A 60 3.26 8.00 -5.25
N ASP A 61 2.49 7.19 -5.98
CA ASP A 61 2.56 7.05 -7.43
C ASP A 61 1.32 7.60 -8.17
N LYS A 62 0.46 8.40 -7.50
CA LYS A 62 -0.79 8.93 -8.07
C LYS A 62 -0.64 10.08 -9.10
N ARG A 63 0.57 10.39 -9.57
CA ARG A 63 0.82 11.45 -10.59
C ARG A 63 1.05 10.90 -12.01
N ARG A 64 0.42 9.78 -12.36
CA ARG A 64 0.35 9.27 -13.73
C ARG A 64 -1.09 9.19 -14.20
#